data_AF-A0A6J1VMB3-F1
#
_entry.id   AF-A0A6J1VMB3-F1
#
_cell.length_a   1.000
_cell.length_b   1.000
_cell.length_c   1.000
_cell.angle_alpha   90.00
_cell.angle_beta   90.00
_cell.angle_gamma   90.00
#
_symmetry.space_group_name_H-M   'P 1'
#
loop_
_entity.id
_entity.type
_entity.pdbx_description
1 polymer ?
#
loop_
_entity_poly.entity_id
_entity_poly.type
_entity_poly.pdbx_seq_one_letter_code
_entity_poly.pdbx_strand_id
1 'polypeptide(L)'
;MRAAAGCLVLAGALAAAAAVAAGLAGARESRPALERLLPAAGARFGWTNFSCPACRLLFSALDAGMQLETSVEHLQQLAAKVCVTLKLAPPEVCREATRLFGQDMVTAWVRSVLRPAEICGLLVGARCGHWDIYSSWNVTLPETPKPPVRPPVPPPPGAPTARLLFLTDLHWDLQYTPGSDPDCRDPLCCRGGQPQGPGAGYWGSYSKCDLPLHTLENLLQHLASAGPFQAAYWTGDIPAHNIWQQTRQDQLHALSTITGLIRKYLGPLPVYPAVGNHESVPVNAFPPPYVPGNQSSAWLYDAMADAWQQWLPPEALRTLRLGGFYTLPLWRGLRLVSLNMNFCSEANFWLLINATDPAGQLQWLVGVLQRAEESGEKVHIIGHIPPSHCLRSWGWNYYRIINRFEGTVAGQFFGHTHLDGFEIFYDEETLTRPLGIAFLAPSVTTYIKLNPGYRVYHVDGIRSSSSYMVLDHETFILNLTQANQPGAVARWQRLYGAQETYGLPVAFPEDWNRLLDHLQADERLFQHFWYLRFKGHPPAEPCGDTCRKATLCALRTGRAADPKLCQSLQLPFPEIQAWWRQQRFC
;
A
#
# COMPACT_ATOMS: atom_id res chain seq x y z
N MET A 1 -8.99 -8.34 47.50
CA MET A 1 -7.84 -7.80 46.74
C MET A 1 -7.32 -8.75 45.65
N ARG A 2 -7.24 -10.08 45.84
CA ARG A 2 -6.84 -11.01 44.77
C ARG A 2 -7.87 -11.22 43.64
N ALA A 3 -9.17 -11.11 43.93
CA ALA A 3 -10.24 -11.19 42.91
C ALA A 3 -10.36 -9.92 42.04
N ALA A 4 -9.98 -8.74 42.55
CA ALA A 4 -10.02 -7.49 41.81
C ALA A 4 -8.87 -7.37 40.81
N ALA A 5 -7.67 -7.86 41.17
CA ALA A 5 -6.53 -7.93 40.26
C ALA A 5 -6.78 -8.91 39.10
N GLY A 6 -7.43 -10.05 39.36
CA GLY A 6 -7.83 -11.01 38.32
C GLY A 6 -8.84 -10.42 37.32
N CYS A 7 -9.82 -9.64 37.78
CA CYS A 7 -10.79 -8.97 36.91
C CYS A 7 -10.19 -7.80 36.10
N LEU A 8 -9.21 -7.07 36.64
CA LEU A 8 -8.49 -6.00 35.92
C LEU A 8 -7.57 -6.56 34.83
N VAL A 9 -6.88 -7.68 35.11
CA VAL A 9 -6.10 -8.40 34.09
C VAL A 9 -7.02 -8.95 33.01
N LEU A 10 -8.21 -9.46 33.36
CA LEU A 10 -9.21 -9.92 32.38
C LEU A 10 -9.78 -8.76 31.53
N ALA A 11 -10.01 -7.59 32.11
CA ALA A 11 -10.51 -6.41 31.40
C ALA A 11 -9.45 -5.80 30.48
N GLY A 12 -8.18 -5.73 30.93
CA GLY A 12 -7.04 -5.35 30.10
C GLY A 12 -6.76 -6.37 28.99
N ALA A 13 -6.90 -7.66 29.29
CA ALA A 13 -6.84 -8.76 28.32
C ALA A 13 -7.96 -8.71 27.28
N LEU A 14 -9.18 -8.36 27.68
CA LEU A 14 -10.34 -8.21 26.78
C LEU A 14 -10.24 -6.92 25.95
N ALA A 15 -9.70 -5.83 26.49
CA ALA A 15 -9.40 -4.62 25.74
C ALA A 15 -8.25 -4.85 24.74
N ALA A 16 -7.22 -5.59 25.15
CA ALA A 16 -6.13 -6.03 24.27
C ALA A 16 -6.64 -6.98 23.18
N ALA A 17 -7.50 -7.95 23.51
CA ALA A 17 -8.12 -8.86 22.54
C ALA A 17 -9.08 -8.12 21.59
N ALA A 18 -9.85 -7.15 22.10
CA ALA A 18 -10.74 -6.30 21.30
C ALA A 18 -9.97 -5.37 20.36
N ALA A 19 -8.80 -4.89 20.76
CA ALA A 19 -7.97 -4.04 19.91
C ALA A 19 -6.94 -4.82 19.07
N VAL A 20 -6.66 -6.10 19.38
CA VAL A 20 -6.11 -7.07 18.42
C VAL A 20 -7.15 -7.41 17.35
N ALA A 21 -8.42 -7.59 17.73
CA ALA A 21 -9.53 -7.73 16.78
C ALA A 21 -9.80 -6.44 15.98
N ALA A 22 -9.61 -5.26 16.57
CA ALA A 22 -9.70 -3.98 15.87
C ALA A 22 -8.48 -3.71 14.98
N GLY A 23 -7.29 -4.21 15.35
CA GLY A 23 -6.10 -4.23 14.50
C GLY A 23 -6.27 -5.09 13.26
N LEU A 24 -7.09 -6.15 13.34
CA LEU A 24 -7.51 -6.96 12.20
C LEU A 24 -8.66 -6.34 11.38
N ALA A 25 -9.39 -5.34 11.92
CA ALA A 25 -10.57 -4.74 11.30
C ALA A 25 -10.37 -3.28 10.82
N GLY A 26 -9.18 -2.71 11.02
CA GLY A 26 -8.88 -1.30 10.69
C GLY A 26 -9.44 -0.31 11.71
N ALA A 27 -8.70 0.79 11.92
CA ALA A 27 -8.89 1.77 13.00
C ALA A 27 -10.20 2.60 12.95
N ARG A 28 -11.10 2.36 12.00
CA ARG A 28 -12.23 3.27 11.70
C ARG A 28 -13.43 3.14 12.64
N GLU A 29 -13.46 2.11 13.49
CA GLU A 29 -14.58 1.85 14.40
C GLU A 29 -14.21 1.90 15.89
N SER A 30 -13.07 2.49 16.27
CA SER A 30 -12.55 2.41 17.65
C SER A 30 -13.42 3.04 18.74
N ARG A 31 -14.29 4.01 18.44
CA ARG A 31 -15.20 4.58 19.46
C ARG A 31 -16.54 3.84 19.55
N PRO A 32 -17.28 3.60 18.44
CA PRO A 32 -18.56 2.88 18.51
C PRO A 32 -18.39 1.38 18.75
N ALA A 33 -17.30 0.74 18.28
CA ALA A 33 -17.05 -0.68 18.53
C ALA A 33 -16.61 -0.93 19.97
N LEU A 34 -15.80 -0.04 20.55
CA LEU A 34 -15.44 -0.08 21.97
C LEU A 34 -16.68 0.15 22.84
N GLU A 35 -17.54 1.12 22.49
CA GLU A 35 -18.83 1.36 23.17
C GLU A 35 -19.85 0.21 23.00
N ARG A 36 -19.80 -0.57 21.91
CA ARG A 36 -20.67 -1.75 21.67
C ARG A 36 -20.15 -3.05 22.29
N LEU A 37 -18.83 -3.19 22.48
CA LEU A 37 -18.21 -4.37 23.11
C LEU A 37 -18.30 -4.33 24.65
N LEU A 38 -18.26 -3.13 25.24
CA LEU A 38 -18.30 -2.92 26.70
C LEU A 38 -19.58 -3.45 27.40
N PRO A 39 -20.80 -3.36 26.81
CA PRO A 39 -22.02 -3.91 27.42
C PRO A 39 -22.11 -5.44 27.34
N ALA A 40 -21.57 -6.07 26.29
CA ALA A 40 -21.63 -7.52 26.09
C ALA A 40 -20.74 -8.31 27.07
N ALA A 41 -19.73 -7.65 27.67
CA ALA A 41 -18.83 -8.21 28.68
C ALA A 41 -19.31 -7.99 30.13
N GLY A 42 -20.53 -7.47 30.35
CA GLY A 42 -21.11 -7.33 31.69
C GLY A 42 -20.52 -6.22 32.58
N ALA A 43 -19.65 -5.34 32.05
CA ALA A 43 -19.02 -4.28 32.82
C ALA A 43 -19.79 -2.95 32.69
N ARG A 44 -20.73 -2.67 33.61
CA ARG A 44 -21.21 -1.29 33.86
C ARG A 44 -20.19 -0.56 34.74
N PHE A 45 -19.15 0.01 34.15
CA PHE A 45 -18.17 0.84 34.86
C PHE A 45 -18.44 2.33 34.63
N GLY A 46 -18.76 3.07 35.69
CA GLY A 46 -18.91 4.53 35.66
C GLY A 46 -17.56 5.22 35.78
N TRP A 47 -16.91 5.52 34.66
CA TRP A 47 -15.57 6.14 34.61
C TRP A 47 -15.54 7.62 35.05
N THR A 48 -16.69 8.24 35.33
CA THR A 48 -16.80 9.63 35.78
C THR A 48 -16.29 9.89 37.21
N ASN A 49 -16.01 8.84 37.99
CA ASN A 49 -15.48 8.95 39.36
C ASN A 49 -13.96 8.75 39.47
N PHE A 50 -13.23 8.63 38.35
CA PHE A 50 -11.79 8.41 38.38
C PHE A 50 -11.04 9.74 38.46
N SER A 51 -10.31 9.98 39.55
CA SER A 51 -9.53 11.22 39.71
C SER A 51 -8.33 11.20 38.75
N CYS A 52 -7.92 12.38 38.28
CA CYS A 52 -6.78 12.48 37.38
C CYS A 52 -5.47 11.87 37.95
N PRO A 53 -5.11 12.11 39.22
CA PRO A 53 -3.94 11.47 39.81
C PRO A 53 -4.05 9.94 39.87
N ALA A 54 -5.24 9.40 40.18
CA ALA A 54 -5.47 7.96 40.17
C ALA A 54 -5.32 7.36 38.77
N CYS A 55 -5.81 8.07 37.74
CA CYS A 55 -5.64 7.66 36.36
C CYS A 55 -4.18 7.59 35.94
N ARG A 56 -3.45 8.68 36.15
CA ARG A 56 -2.04 8.73 35.77
C ARG A 56 -1.23 7.68 36.51
N LEU A 57 -1.46 7.49 37.81
CA LEU A 57 -0.77 6.47 38.60
C LEU A 57 -1.05 5.06 38.06
N LEU A 58 -2.31 4.74 37.76
CA LEU A 58 -2.69 3.43 37.23
C LEU A 58 -1.99 3.14 35.90
N PHE A 59 -2.07 4.06 34.95
CA PHE A 59 -1.51 3.83 33.61
C PHE A 59 0.02 3.93 33.58
N SER A 60 0.65 4.71 34.47
CA SER A 60 2.11 4.65 34.64
C SER A 60 2.57 3.30 35.21
N ALA A 61 1.80 2.72 36.15
CA ALA A 61 2.11 1.39 36.67
C ALA A 61 1.88 0.29 35.61
N LEU A 62 0.82 0.43 34.80
CA LEU A 62 0.54 -0.48 33.69
C LEU A 62 1.63 -0.42 32.62
N ASP A 63 2.07 0.78 32.24
CA ASP A 63 3.20 1.02 31.33
C ASP A 63 4.46 0.27 31.79
N ALA A 64 4.90 0.52 33.03
CA ALA A 64 6.07 -0.15 33.60
C ALA A 64 5.92 -1.68 33.65
N GLY A 65 4.72 -2.18 33.93
CA GLY A 65 4.45 -3.62 33.98
C GLY A 65 4.38 -4.29 32.60
N MET A 66 3.83 -3.62 31.59
CA MET A 66 3.64 -4.17 30.24
C MET A 66 4.93 -4.28 29.44
N GLN A 67 5.95 -3.47 29.78
CA GLN A 67 7.26 -3.54 29.13
C GLN A 67 8.15 -4.68 29.67
N LEU A 68 7.73 -5.39 30.72
CA LEU A 68 8.44 -6.59 31.19
C LEU A 68 8.30 -7.72 30.17
N GLU A 69 9.39 -8.42 29.85
CA GLU A 69 9.40 -9.52 28.88
C GLU A 69 8.34 -10.60 29.21
N THR A 70 8.23 -10.94 30.49
CA THR A 70 7.22 -11.90 30.98
C THR A 70 5.79 -11.44 30.71
N SER A 71 5.51 -10.13 30.72
CA SER A 71 4.18 -9.59 30.40
C SER A 71 3.89 -9.70 28.90
N VAL A 72 4.88 -9.44 28.04
CA VAL A 72 4.75 -9.56 26.59
C VAL A 72 4.45 -11.01 26.20
N GLU A 73 5.20 -11.98 26.75
CA GLU A 73 4.96 -13.41 26.48
C GLU A 73 3.54 -13.85 26.87
N HIS A 74 3.04 -13.43 28.03
CA HIS A 74 1.66 -13.73 28.43
C HIS A 74 0.63 -13.12 27.48
N LEU A 75 0.85 -11.88 27.02
CA LEU A 75 -0.04 -11.22 26.05
C LEU A 75 -0.03 -11.94 24.70
N GLN A 76 1.13 -12.38 24.23
CA GLN A 76 1.26 -13.17 23.00
C GLN A 76 0.48 -14.49 23.10
N GLN A 77 0.64 -15.23 24.21
CA GLN A 77 -0.08 -16.49 24.44
C GLN A 77 -1.60 -16.29 24.50
N LEU A 78 -2.05 -15.24 25.18
CA LEU A 78 -3.47 -14.88 25.23
C LEU A 78 -4.00 -14.52 23.84
N ALA A 79 -3.29 -13.68 23.08
CA ALA A 79 -3.67 -13.29 21.74
C ALA A 79 -3.74 -14.51 20.80
N ALA A 80 -2.79 -15.44 20.89
CA ALA A 80 -2.81 -16.69 20.12
C ALA A 80 -4.05 -17.53 20.47
N LYS A 81 -4.39 -17.65 21.77
CA LYS A 81 -5.58 -18.37 22.22
C LYS A 81 -6.87 -17.74 21.69
N VAL A 82 -6.97 -16.41 21.71
CA VAL A 82 -8.10 -15.68 21.14
C VAL A 82 -8.20 -15.93 19.64
N CYS A 83 -7.08 -15.81 18.90
CA CYS A 83 -7.01 -16.08 17.47
C CYS A 83 -7.53 -17.48 17.10
N VAL A 84 -7.11 -18.50 17.84
CA VAL A 84 -7.57 -19.90 17.65
C VAL A 84 -9.05 -20.05 18.00
N THR A 85 -9.49 -19.47 19.11
CA THR A 85 -10.89 -19.56 19.57
C THR A 85 -11.86 -18.93 18.57
N LEU A 86 -11.46 -17.79 17.99
CA LEU A 86 -12.23 -17.08 16.97
C LEU A 86 -12.05 -17.65 15.56
N LYS A 87 -11.23 -18.70 15.38
CA LYS A 87 -10.92 -19.34 14.10
C LYS A 87 -10.42 -18.36 13.03
N LEU A 88 -9.59 -17.39 13.44
CA LEU A 88 -9.05 -16.37 12.54
C LEU A 88 -7.97 -16.93 11.60
N ALA A 89 -7.18 -17.88 12.09
CA ALA A 89 -6.17 -18.60 11.31
C ALA A 89 -5.89 -19.97 11.94
N PRO A 90 -5.15 -20.87 11.26
CA PRO A 90 -4.68 -22.12 11.86
C PRO A 90 -3.82 -21.88 13.12
N PRO A 91 -3.81 -22.83 14.08
CA PRO A 91 -3.15 -22.61 15.37
C PRO A 91 -1.66 -22.24 15.31
N GLU A 92 -0.90 -22.80 14.37
CA GLU A 92 0.50 -22.43 14.18
C GLU A 92 0.64 -20.99 13.68
N VAL A 93 -0.15 -20.60 12.68
CA VAL A 93 -0.17 -19.23 12.16
C VAL A 93 -0.51 -18.23 13.27
N CYS A 94 -1.52 -18.52 14.09
CA CYS A 94 -1.86 -17.68 15.25
C CYS A 94 -0.70 -17.52 16.23
N ARG A 95 0.03 -18.60 16.55
CA ARG A 95 1.16 -18.56 17.47
C ARG A 95 2.34 -17.77 16.89
N GLU A 96 2.73 -18.08 15.66
CA GLU A 96 3.89 -17.45 15.04
C GLU A 96 3.64 -15.96 14.75
N ALA A 97 2.45 -15.60 14.24
CA ALA A 97 2.09 -14.20 14.02
C ALA A 97 2.09 -13.40 15.33
N THR A 98 1.47 -13.92 16.40
CA THR A 98 1.44 -13.19 17.68
C THR A 98 2.82 -13.07 18.31
N ARG A 99 3.67 -14.09 18.18
CA ARG A 99 5.07 -14.03 18.59
C ARG A 99 5.84 -12.95 17.83
N LEU A 100 5.70 -12.90 16.50
CA LEU A 100 6.42 -11.97 15.65
C LEU A 100 6.00 -10.51 15.88
N PHE A 101 4.70 -10.24 16.01
CA PHE A 101 4.17 -8.89 16.19
C PHE A 101 4.21 -8.38 17.64
N GLY A 102 4.26 -9.29 18.63
CA GLY A 102 3.94 -8.96 20.02
C GLY A 102 4.77 -7.82 20.61
N GLN A 103 6.09 -7.86 20.47
CA GLN A 103 6.97 -6.85 21.06
C GLN A 103 6.71 -5.45 20.48
N ASP A 104 6.64 -5.34 19.16
CA ASP A 104 6.48 -4.05 18.47
C ASP A 104 5.08 -3.47 18.68
N MET A 105 4.04 -4.33 18.66
CA MET A 105 2.67 -3.90 18.93
C MET A 105 2.50 -3.42 20.37
N VAL A 106 3.03 -4.15 21.36
CA VAL A 106 3.00 -3.73 22.78
C VAL A 106 3.75 -2.40 22.94
N THR A 107 4.92 -2.27 22.32
CA THR A 107 5.69 -1.02 22.36
C THR A 107 4.89 0.15 21.78
N ALA A 108 4.27 -0.04 20.61
CA ALA A 108 3.47 0.99 19.96
C ALA A 108 2.30 1.42 20.84
N TRP A 109 1.58 0.48 21.46
CA TRP A 109 0.44 0.76 22.35
C TRP A 109 0.84 1.48 23.62
N VAL A 110 1.89 1.02 24.28
CA VAL A 110 2.43 1.62 25.49
C VAL A 110 2.85 3.08 25.24
N ARG A 111 3.43 3.36 24.07
CA ARG A 111 3.84 4.70 23.66
C ARG A 111 2.72 5.56 23.06
N SER A 112 1.53 5.01 22.87
CA SER A 112 0.37 5.69 22.29
C SER A 112 -0.87 5.54 23.18
N VAL A 113 -1.76 4.61 22.84
CA VAL A 113 -3.07 4.38 23.46
C VAL A 113 -3.01 4.27 24.97
N LEU A 114 -1.98 3.60 25.53
CA LEU A 114 -1.84 3.38 26.97
C LEU A 114 -0.98 4.42 27.68
N ARG A 115 -0.42 5.37 26.93
CA ARG A 115 0.36 6.47 27.50
C ARG A 115 -0.54 7.25 28.46
N PRO A 116 -0.11 7.52 29.71
CA PRO A 116 -0.97 8.17 30.71
C PRO A 116 -1.58 9.50 30.26
N ALA A 117 -0.86 10.28 29.45
CA ALA A 117 -1.37 11.54 28.90
C ALA A 117 -2.50 11.34 27.87
N GLU A 118 -2.44 10.28 27.06
CA GLU A 118 -3.46 9.94 26.05
C GLU A 118 -4.71 9.38 26.73
N ILE A 119 -4.55 8.25 27.41
CA ILE A 119 -5.67 7.47 27.93
C ILE A 119 -6.44 8.22 29.03
N CYS A 120 -5.75 8.98 29.87
CA CYS A 120 -6.43 9.80 30.89
C CYS A 120 -7.07 11.05 30.29
N GLY A 121 -6.54 11.58 29.19
CA GLY A 121 -7.20 12.61 28.39
C GLY A 121 -8.53 12.12 27.83
N LEU A 122 -8.57 10.87 27.34
CA LEU A 122 -9.77 10.21 26.83
C LEU A 122 -10.78 9.87 27.94
N LEU A 123 -10.34 9.26 29.04
CA LEU A 123 -11.22 8.71 30.08
C LEU A 123 -11.71 9.76 31.10
N VAL A 124 -10.82 10.67 31.53
CA VAL A 124 -11.10 11.66 32.59
C VAL A 124 -11.39 13.05 32.01
N GLY A 125 -10.89 13.32 30.80
CA GLY A 125 -11.13 14.55 30.05
C GLY A 125 -9.89 15.43 29.91
N ALA A 126 -10.03 16.50 29.12
CA ALA A 126 -8.92 17.35 28.65
C ALA A 126 -8.09 18.04 29.75
N ARG A 127 -8.60 18.12 31.00
CA ARG A 127 -7.81 18.64 32.14
C ARG A 127 -6.78 17.63 32.66
N CYS A 128 -6.92 16.35 32.31
CA CYS A 128 -6.03 15.28 32.76
C CYS A 128 -5.03 14.82 31.70
N GLY A 129 -5.22 15.22 30.44
CA GLY A 129 -4.41 14.78 29.30
C GLY A 129 -4.96 15.30 27.98
N HIS A 130 -4.44 14.78 26.87
CA HIS A 130 -4.87 15.11 25.52
C HIS A 130 -4.94 13.81 24.72
N TRP A 131 -5.96 13.63 23.89
CA TRP A 131 -6.09 12.48 23.01
C TRP A 131 -5.89 12.94 21.56
N ASP A 132 -4.72 12.66 20.98
CA ASP A 132 -4.34 13.12 19.63
C ASP A 132 -4.08 12.01 18.62
N ILE A 133 -4.34 10.75 18.99
CA ILE A 133 -4.19 9.60 18.10
C ILE A 133 -5.04 9.81 16.84
N TYR A 134 -4.36 9.82 15.69
CA TYR A 134 -4.91 10.11 14.36
C TYR A 134 -5.67 11.45 14.26
N SER A 135 -5.28 12.44 15.06
CA SER A 135 -5.78 13.81 14.95
C SER A 135 -5.55 14.39 13.54
N SER A 136 -6.41 15.33 13.16
CA SER A 136 -6.28 16.04 11.88
C SER A 136 -5.09 16.98 11.91
N TRP A 137 -4.31 16.99 10.84
CA TRP A 137 -3.16 17.87 10.65
C TRP A 137 -3.11 18.34 9.21
N ASN A 138 -2.40 19.44 8.96
CA ASN A 138 -2.22 20.01 7.63
C ASN A 138 -0.74 20.31 7.36
N VAL A 139 -0.31 20.11 6.12
CA VAL A 139 0.97 20.65 5.64
C VAL A 139 0.86 22.13 5.32
N THR A 140 2.01 22.81 5.38
CA THR A 140 2.11 24.21 4.94
C THR A 140 2.54 24.25 3.48
N LEU A 141 1.66 24.79 2.64
CA LEU A 141 1.98 25.12 1.25
C LEU A 141 2.78 26.44 1.18
N PRO A 142 3.62 26.63 0.14
CA PRO A 142 4.36 27.87 -0.04
C PRO A 142 3.43 29.04 -0.35
N GLU A 143 3.84 30.24 0.03
CA GLU A 143 3.12 31.49 -0.25
C GLU A 143 3.16 31.86 -1.74
N THR A 144 4.07 31.27 -2.51
CA THR A 144 4.15 31.43 -3.97
C THR A 144 2.78 31.15 -4.60
N PRO A 145 2.17 32.12 -5.31
CA PRO A 145 0.86 31.93 -5.91
C PRO A 145 0.85 30.73 -6.86
N LYS A 146 -0.23 29.94 -6.82
CA LYS A 146 -0.45 28.85 -7.77
C LYS A 146 -0.47 29.44 -9.20
N PRO A 147 0.36 28.95 -10.14
CA PRO A 147 0.32 29.40 -11.52
C PRO A 147 -1.07 29.18 -12.16
N PRO A 148 -1.46 29.97 -13.18
CA PRO A 148 -2.70 29.74 -13.89
C PRO A 148 -2.77 28.33 -14.47
N VAL A 149 -3.92 27.67 -14.30
CA VAL A 149 -4.17 26.33 -14.84
C VAL A 149 -4.06 26.35 -16.35
N ARG A 150 -3.23 25.46 -16.90
CA ARG A 150 -3.08 25.26 -18.35
C ARG A 150 -3.38 23.80 -18.66
N PRO A 151 -4.42 23.50 -19.46
CA PRO A 151 -4.69 22.14 -19.89
C PRO A 151 -3.47 21.53 -20.60
N PRO A 152 -3.13 20.26 -20.34
CA PRO A 152 -2.05 19.61 -21.04
C PRO A 152 -2.39 19.47 -22.52
N VAL A 153 -1.42 19.77 -23.39
CA VAL A 153 -1.56 19.69 -24.85
C VAL A 153 -0.84 18.43 -25.32
N PRO A 154 -1.49 17.57 -26.12
CA PRO A 154 -0.83 16.41 -26.71
C PRO A 154 0.44 16.81 -27.48
N PRO A 155 1.46 15.96 -27.51
CA PRO A 155 2.67 16.25 -28.26
C PRO A 155 2.37 16.35 -29.77
N PRO A 156 3.13 17.18 -30.52
CA PRO A 156 2.93 17.30 -31.96
C PRO A 156 3.22 15.97 -32.67
N PRO A 157 2.61 15.71 -33.84
CA PRO A 157 2.88 14.51 -34.63
C PRO A 157 4.38 14.32 -34.87
N GLY A 158 4.88 13.10 -34.64
CA GLY A 158 6.30 12.77 -34.79
C GLY A 158 7.21 13.20 -33.64
N ALA A 159 6.66 13.76 -32.55
CA ALA A 159 7.43 13.98 -31.33
C ALA A 159 7.97 12.66 -30.76
N PRO A 160 9.19 12.66 -30.18
CA PRO A 160 9.74 11.47 -29.56
C PRO A 160 8.88 11.01 -28.38
N THR A 161 8.83 9.71 -28.15
CA THR A 161 8.19 9.07 -26.99
C THR A 161 9.23 8.26 -26.21
N ALA A 162 9.08 8.16 -24.89
CA ALA A 162 9.88 7.27 -24.05
C ALA A 162 9.03 6.15 -23.48
N ARG A 163 9.60 4.94 -23.41
CA ARG A 163 9.01 3.73 -22.82
C ARG A 163 9.61 3.50 -21.43
N LEU A 164 8.74 3.55 -20.42
CA LEU A 164 9.08 3.29 -19.03
C LEU A 164 8.56 1.90 -18.64
N LEU A 165 9.46 1.02 -18.22
CA LEU A 165 9.08 -0.26 -17.62
C LEU A 165 8.54 -0.01 -16.20
N PHE A 166 7.47 -0.70 -15.82
CA PHE A 166 6.92 -0.63 -14.47
C PHE A 166 6.74 -2.04 -13.89
N LEU A 167 7.45 -2.30 -12.79
CA LEU A 167 7.40 -3.52 -12.02
C LEU A 167 6.84 -3.23 -10.63
N THR A 168 5.98 -4.09 -10.12
CA THR A 168 5.39 -3.93 -8.78
C THR A 168 4.91 -5.27 -8.26
N ASP A 169 4.87 -5.42 -6.93
CA ASP A 169 4.26 -6.57 -6.24
C ASP A 169 4.80 -7.91 -6.79
N LEU A 170 6.13 -8.10 -6.70
CA LEU A 170 6.79 -9.32 -7.21
C LEU A 170 6.47 -10.52 -6.34
N HIS A 171 6.45 -10.33 -5.02
CA HIS A 171 6.21 -11.34 -4.00
C HIS A 171 6.86 -12.69 -4.31
N TRP A 172 8.18 -12.72 -4.19
CA TRP A 172 8.94 -13.95 -4.27
C TRP A 172 8.70 -14.80 -3.02
N ASP A 173 8.16 -16.01 -3.23
CA ASP A 173 8.06 -17.03 -2.19
C ASP A 173 9.21 -18.03 -2.34
N LEU A 174 10.14 -17.96 -1.38
CA LEU A 174 11.27 -18.89 -1.28
C LEU A 174 10.80 -20.35 -1.11
N GLN A 175 9.63 -20.59 -0.53
CA GLN A 175 9.12 -21.94 -0.23
C GLN A 175 8.11 -22.45 -1.27
N TYR A 176 7.87 -21.73 -2.36
CA TYR A 176 6.95 -22.18 -3.40
C TYR A 176 7.36 -23.55 -3.94
N THR A 177 6.45 -24.51 -3.90
CA THR A 177 6.70 -25.91 -4.28
C THR A 177 5.66 -26.36 -5.30
N PRO A 178 6.02 -26.57 -6.59
CA PRO A 178 5.11 -27.13 -7.58
C PRO A 178 4.52 -28.47 -7.13
N GLY A 179 3.24 -28.70 -7.42
CA GLY A 179 2.49 -29.89 -7.04
C GLY A 179 1.96 -29.90 -5.61
N SER A 180 2.29 -28.89 -4.79
CA SER A 180 1.77 -28.76 -3.42
C SER A 180 0.31 -28.30 -3.37
N ASP A 181 -0.29 -28.24 -2.18
CA ASP A 181 -1.69 -27.86 -1.99
C ASP A 181 -1.93 -26.36 -2.24
N PRO A 182 -2.67 -25.97 -3.31
CA PRO A 182 -3.00 -24.56 -3.55
C PRO A 182 -4.16 -24.07 -2.69
N ASP A 183 -4.94 -24.96 -2.06
CA ASP A 183 -6.17 -24.64 -1.32
C ASP A 183 -6.03 -24.98 0.18
N CYS A 184 -4.82 -24.87 0.69
CA CYS A 184 -4.49 -25.08 2.09
C CYS A 184 -5.25 -24.13 3.05
N ARG A 185 -5.19 -24.40 4.36
CA ARG A 185 -5.88 -23.58 5.37
C ARG A 185 -5.12 -22.30 5.77
N ASP A 186 -3.84 -22.22 5.47
CA ASP A 186 -3.00 -21.07 5.80
C ASP A 186 -3.31 -19.86 4.89
N PRO A 187 -2.94 -18.63 5.28
CA PRO A 187 -3.18 -17.44 4.45
C PRO A 187 -2.41 -17.44 3.11
N LEU A 188 -1.27 -18.14 3.03
CA LEU A 188 -0.49 -18.36 1.82
C LEU A 188 -0.26 -19.86 1.63
N CYS A 189 -0.60 -20.38 0.45
CA CYS A 189 -0.51 -21.79 0.08
C CYS A 189 0.54 -22.02 -1.02
N CYS A 190 0.53 -23.19 -1.66
CA CYS A 190 1.51 -23.62 -2.66
C CYS A 190 2.95 -23.83 -2.12
N ARG A 191 3.08 -24.14 -0.83
CA ARG A 191 4.37 -24.28 -0.11
C ARG A 191 4.63 -25.68 0.46
N GLY A 192 3.65 -26.57 0.32
CA GLY A 192 3.64 -27.92 0.91
C GLY A 192 2.24 -28.49 0.99
N GLY A 193 2.09 -29.63 1.69
CA GLY A 193 0.81 -30.33 1.80
C GLY A 193 0.46 -31.15 0.55
N GLN A 194 -0.47 -32.10 0.71
CA GLN A 194 -0.98 -32.90 -0.40
C GLN A 194 -2.27 -32.27 -0.95
N PRO A 195 -2.32 -31.92 -2.25
CA PRO A 195 -3.52 -31.35 -2.85
C PRO A 195 -4.65 -32.40 -2.92
N GLN A 196 -5.90 -31.96 -2.76
CA GLN A 196 -7.08 -32.81 -2.99
C GLN A 196 -7.50 -32.86 -4.48
N GLY A 197 -6.88 -32.03 -5.32
CA GLY A 197 -7.12 -31.92 -6.77
C GLY A 197 -5.81 -31.62 -7.51
N PRO A 198 -5.85 -30.81 -8.59
CA PRO A 198 -4.63 -30.35 -9.23
C PRO A 198 -3.73 -29.63 -8.21
N GLY A 199 -2.48 -30.07 -8.11
CA GLY A 199 -1.48 -29.39 -7.29
C GLY A 199 -1.08 -28.05 -7.88
N ALA A 200 -0.32 -27.27 -7.11
CA ALA A 200 0.22 -25.98 -7.52
C ALA A 200 0.97 -26.08 -8.86
N GLY A 201 0.65 -25.22 -9.82
CA GLY A 201 1.31 -25.14 -11.12
C GLY A 201 2.80 -24.81 -11.00
N TYR A 202 3.59 -25.18 -12.02
CA TYR A 202 5.03 -24.93 -12.00
C TYR A 202 5.35 -23.43 -11.99
N TRP A 203 4.65 -22.61 -12.78
CA TRP A 203 4.93 -21.18 -12.94
C TRP A 203 4.18 -20.27 -11.96
N GLY A 204 3.34 -20.85 -11.08
CA GLY A 204 2.38 -20.11 -10.27
C GLY A 204 1.00 -20.75 -10.36
N SER A 205 0.07 -20.32 -9.50
CA SER A 205 -1.28 -20.91 -9.39
C SER A 205 -2.34 -19.85 -9.19
N TYR A 206 -3.53 -20.06 -9.76
CA TYR A 206 -4.71 -19.24 -9.45
C TYR A 206 -5.28 -19.59 -8.08
N SER A 207 -4.58 -19.20 -7.02
CA SER A 207 -5.03 -19.30 -5.62
C SER A 207 -4.39 -18.18 -4.79
N LYS A 208 -4.49 -18.29 -3.46
CA LYS A 208 -3.73 -17.49 -2.48
C LYS A 208 -2.29 -18.00 -2.40
N CYS A 209 -1.57 -17.85 -3.50
CA CYS A 209 -0.19 -18.26 -3.68
C CYS A 209 0.61 -17.11 -4.31
N ASP A 210 1.89 -17.07 -3.97
CA ASP A 210 2.89 -16.16 -4.51
C ASP A 210 3.76 -16.88 -5.55
N LEU A 211 4.82 -16.22 -6.04
CA LEU A 211 5.60 -16.72 -7.17
C LEU A 211 6.89 -17.43 -6.76
N PRO A 212 7.25 -18.53 -7.45
CA PRO A 212 8.59 -19.08 -7.36
C PRO A 212 9.60 -18.21 -8.12
N LEU A 213 10.88 -18.33 -7.76
CA LEU A 213 11.96 -17.52 -8.33
C LEU A 213 12.09 -17.68 -9.84
N HIS A 214 11.87 -18.88 -10.39
CA HIS A 214 12.01 -19.13 -11.82
C HIS A 214 10.94 -18.43 -12.67
N THR A 215 9.76 -18.10 -12.12
CA THR A 215 8.79 -17.25 -12.84
C THR A 215 9.28 -15.81 -12.93
N LEU A 216 9.87 -15.28 -11.85
CA LEU A 216 10.47 -13.94 -11.85
C LEU A 216 11.70 -13.87 -12.77
N GLU A 217 12.54 -14.91 -12.78
CA GLU A 217 13.67 -14.99 -13.72
C GLU A 217 13.19 -15.08 -15.17
N ASN A 218 12.14 -15.85 -15.47
CA ASN A 218 11.54 -15.92 -16.80
C ASN A 218 10.97 -14.56 -17.26
N LEU A 219 10.32 -13.80 -16.36
CA LEU A 219 9.91 -12.42 -16.64
C LEU A 219 11.09 -11.55 -17.04
N LEU A 220 12.16 -11.57 -16.25
CA LEU A 220 13.32 -10.72 -16.48
C LEU A 220 14.09 -11.11 -17.75
N GLN A 221 14.16 -12.40 -18.09
CA GLN A 221 14.68 -12.88 -19.37
C GLN A 221 13.89 -12.35 -20.56
N HIS A 222 12.56 -12.38 -20.47
CA HIS A 222 11.67 -11.79 -21.47
C HIS A 222 11.94 -10.28 -21.63
N LEU A 223 12.02 -9.55 -20.50
CA LEU A 223 12.22 -8.10 -20.48
C LEU A 223 13.57 -7.66 -21.07
N ALA A 224 14.61 -8.48 -20.96
CA ALA A 224 15.91 -8.22 -21.59
C ALA A 224 15.80 -8.06 -23.13
N SER A 225 14.75 -8.61 -23.74
CA SER A 225 14.46 -8.51 -25.18
C SER A 225 13.25 -7.63 -25.53
N ALA A 226 12.43 -7.22 -24.56
CA ALA A 226 11.19 -6.47 -24.79
C ALA A 226 11.37 -4.95 -24.96
N GLY A 227 12.59 -4.45 -24.74
CA GLY A 227 12.96 -3.04 -24.83
C GLY A 227 13.02 -2.49 -26.28
N PRO A 228 13.69 -1.34 -26.49
CA PRO A 228 14.43 -0.57 -25.49
C PRO A 228 13.49 0.19 -24.53
N PHE A 229 13.87 0.22 -23.25
CA PHE A 229 13.27 1.09 -22.23
C PHE A 229 14.26 2.21 -21.89
N GLN A 230 13.77 3.38 -21.48
CA GLN A 230 14.64 4.49 -21.06
C GLN A 230 14.90 4.49 -19.55
N ALA A 231 13.97 3.95 -18.76
CA ALA A 231 14.13 3.69 -17.33
C ALA A 231 13.09 2.64 -16.88
N ALA A 232 13.28 2.11 -15.67
CA ALA A 232 12.29 1.29 -14.99
C ALA A 232 11.89 1.90 -13.64
N TYR A 233 10.61 1.85 -13.31
CA TYR A 233 10.09 2.10 -11.96
C TYR A 233 9.76 0.76 -11.31
N TRP A 234 10.15 0.60 -10.05
CA TRP A 234 9.95 -0.65 -9.30
C TRP A 234 9.36 -0.39 -7.92
N THR A 235 8.04 -0.51 -7.74
CA THR A 235 7.36 0.04 -6.57
C THR A 235 7.20 -0.93 -5.39
N GLY A 236 8.20 -1.77 -5.13
CA GLY A 236 8.29 -2.55 -3.88
C GLY A 236 7.52 -3.87 -3.90
N ASP A 237 7.27 -4.39 -2.70
CA ASP A 237 6.66 -5.69 -2.40
C ASP A 237 7.40 -6.88 -3.04
N ILE A 238 8.61 -7.07 -2.53
CA ILE A 238 9.54 -8.14 -2.90
C ILE A 238 9.21 -9.43 -2.15
N PRO A 239 9.04 -9.46 -0.82
CA PRO A 239 8.82 -10.69 -0.06
C PRO A 239 7.37 -11.17 -0.16
N ALA A 240 7.15 -12.48 -0.06
CA ALA A 240 5.82 -13.11 -0.11
C ALA A 240 4.91 -12.78 1.10
N HIS A 241 3.67 -13.28 1.05
CA HIS A 241 2.63 -13.10 2.08
C HIS A 241 2.73 -14.10 3.25
N ASN A 242 3.88 -14.75 3.46
CA ASN A 242 4.12 -15.63 4.62
C ASN A 242 4.41 -14.85 5.91
N ILE A 243 3.60 -13.83 6.19
CA ILE A 243 3.84 -12.77 7.17
C ILE A 243 3.94 -13.26 8.63
N TRP A 244 3.53 -14.49 8.91
CA TRP A 244 3.66 -15.11 10.23
C TRP A 244 5.02 -15.76 10.45
N GLN A 245 5.79 -16.01 9.38
CA GLN A 245 7.05 -16.74 9.41
C GLN A 245 8.10 -16.04 8.55
N GLN A 246 8.47 -14.83 8.96
CA GLN A 246 9.51 -14.03 8.33
C GLN A 246 10.50 -13.54 9.40
N THR A 247 11.76 -13.43 9.01
CA THR A 247 12.84 -12.82 9.80
C THR A 247 13.50 -11.71 8.99
N ARG A 248 14.23 -10.81 9.66
CA ARG A 248 14.99 -9.75 8.95
C ARG A 248 15.92 -10.33 7.90
N GLN A 249 16.53 -11.48 8.18
CA GLN A 249 17.42 -12.15 7.25
C GLN A 249 16.68 -12.60 5.99
N ASP A 250 15.46 -13.13 6.11
CA ASP A 250 14.64 -13.50 4.96
C ASP A 250 14.30 -12.28 4.09
N GLN A 251 13.94 -11.16 4.71
CA GLN A 251 13.65 -9.90 4.01
C GLN A 251 14.87 -9.38 3.25
N LEU A 252 16.05 -9.36 3.89
CA LEU A 252 17.31 -8.93 3.26
C LEU A 252 17.75 -9.90 2.16
N HIS A 253 17.47 -11.19 2.32
CA HIS A 253 17.72 -12.19 1.30
C HIS A 253 16.82 -11.98 0.06
N ALA A 254 15.53 -11.71 0.27
CA ALA A 254 14.61 -11.33 -0.80
C ALA A 254 15.06 -10.06 -1.53
N LEU A 255 15.38 -9.00 -0.79
CA LEU A 255 15.89 -7.73 -1.32
C LEU A 255 17.12 -7.93 -2.20
N SER A 256 18.16 -8.59 -1.68
CA SER A 256 19.43 -8.78 -2.38
C SER A 256 19.28 -9.70 -3.60
N THR A 257 18.51 -10.77 -3.50
CA THR A 257 18.29 -11.73 -4.59
C THR A 257 17.55 -11.10 -5.75
N ILE A 258 16.41 -10.45 -5.49
CA ILE A 258 15.59 -9.87 -6.54
C ILE A 258 16.26 -8.65 -7.15
N THR A 259 16.90 -7.79 -6.35
CA THR A 259 17.72 -6.67 -6.87
C THR A 259 18.84 -7.19 -7.78
N GLY A 260 19.51 -8.29 -7.37
CA GLY A 260 20.55 -8.94 -8.15
C GLY A 260 20.05 -9.50 -9.49
N LEU A 261 18.88 -10.14 -9.51
CA LEU A 261 18.25 -10.64 -10.74
C LEU A 261 17.83 -9.50 -11.67
N ILE A 262 17.20 -8.45 -11.15
CA ILE A 262 16.82 -7.28 -11.92
C ILE A 262 18.05 -6.66 -12.59
N ARG A 263 19.15 -6.47 -11.84
CA ARG A 263 20.41 -5.97 -12.39
C ARG A 263 20.98 -6.89 -13.48
N LYS A 264 20.98 -8.21 -13.23
CA LYS A 264 21.52 -9.20 -14.17
C LYS A 264 20.87 -9.09 -15.55
N TYR A 265 19.55 -8.94 -15.61
CA TYR A 265 18.79 -9.01 -16.85
C TYR A 265 18.47 -7.66 -17.49
N LEU A 266 18.27 -6.60 -16.68
CA LEU A 266 18.03 -5.24 -17.21
C LEU A 266 19.34 -4.50 -17.50
N GLY A 267 20.48 -5.02 -17.03
CA GLY A 267 21.82 -4.53 -17.36
C GLY A 267 21.99 -3.05 -17.03
N PRO A 268 22.34 -2.19 -18.01
CA PRO A 268 22.60 -0.77 -17.79
C PRO A 268 21.33 0.08 -17.62
N LEU A 269 20.13 -0.48 -17.78
CA LEU A 269 18.88 0.27 -17.61
C LEU A 269 18.79 0.78 -16.15
N PRO A 270 18.62 2.10 -15.92
CA PRO A 270 18.42 2.60 -14.58
C PRO A 270 17.06 2.16 -14.02
N VAL A 271 17.07 1.61 -12.81
CA VAL A 271 15.87 1.15 -12.09
C VAL A 271 15.69 1.99 -10.84
N TYR A 272 14.50 2.58 -10.69
CA TYR A 272 14.19 3.47 -9.58
C TYR A 272 13.12 2.85 -8.69
N PRO A 273 13.52 2.33 -7.51
CA PRO A 273 12.61 1.63 -6.63
C PRO A 273 11.79 2.55 -5.71
N ALA A 274 10.66 2.04 -5.21
CA ALA A 274 9.95 2.56 -4.05
C ALA A 274 9.79 1.45 -3.01
N VAL A 275 9.60 1.84 -1.74
CA VAL A 275 9.42 0.91 -0.63
C VAL A 275 7.94 0.53 -0.54
N GLY A 276 7.65 -0.77 -0.61
CA GLY A 276 6.35 -1.37 -0.35
C GLY A 276 6.17 -1.80 1.10
N ASN A 277 5.03 -2.42 1.40
CA ASN A 277 4.64 -2.71 2.78
C ASN A 277 5.08 -4.09 3.27
N HIS A 278 5.47 -4.98 2.36
CA HIS A 278 6.03 -6.30 2.66
C HIS A 278 7.55 -6.31 2.87
N GLU A 279 8.27 -5.20 2.66
CA GLU A 279 9.73 -5.18 2.85
C GLU A 279 10.15 -5.35 4.32
N SER A 280 9.38 -4.80 5.26
CA SER A 280 9.70 -4.87 6.69
C SER A 280 9.14 -6.12 7.34
N VAL A 281 9.69 -6.47 8.50
CA VAL A 281 9.18 -7.53 9.36
C VAL A 281 9.09 -7.01 10.81
N PRO A 282 7.91 -7.10 11.46
CA PRO A 282 6.64 -7.61 10.94
C PRO A 282 6.11 -6.81 9.72
N VAL A 283 5.25 -7.41 8.90
CA VAL A 283 4.66 -6.71 7.73
C VAL A 283 3.98 -5.40 8.18
N ASN A 284 4.06 -4.36 7.34
CA ASN A 284 3.58 -3.00 7.63
C ASN A 284 4.30 -2.27 8.79
N ALA A 285 5.27 -2.88 9.48
CA ALA A 285 5.97 -2.23 10.58
C ALA A 285 7.07 -1.29 10.06
N PHE A 286 6.70 -0.03 9.83
CA PHE A 286 7.61 1.04 9.41
C PHE A 286 7.65 2.16 10.45
N PRO A 287 8.38 1.96 11.56
CA PRO A 287 8.56 2.99 12.57
C PRO A 287 9.18 4.25 11.96
N PRO A 288 8.59 5.43 12.17
CA PRO A 288 9.18 6.67 11.68
C PRO A 288 10.53 6.99 12.37
N PRO A 289 11.33 7.93 11.83
CA PRO A 289 12.70 8.20 12.31
C PRO A 289 12.82 8.63 13.78
N TYR A 290 11.71 9.01 14.43
CA TYR A 290 11.70 9.31 15.87
C TYR A 290 11.80 8.05 16.75
N VAL A 291 11.65 6.84 16.19
CA VAL A 291 11.85 5.57 16.90
C VAL A 291 13.30 5.11 16.71
N PRO A 292 14.16 5.18 17.73
CA PRO A 292 15.58 4.87 17.60
C PRO A 292 15.90 3.38 17.81
N GLY A 293 17.16 3.03 17.58
CA GLY A 293 17.74 1.75 17.98
C GLY A 293 17.26 0.57 17.14
N ASN A 294 17.28 -0.62 17.72
CA ASN A 294 17.03 -1.86 16.98
C ASN A 294 15.58 -2.01 16.49
N GLN A 295 14.63 -1.27 17.06
CA GLN A 295 13.23 -1.26 16.60
C GLN A 295 13.02 -0.35 15.37
N SER A 296 13.99 0.50 15.01
CA SER A 296 13.91 1.33 13.80
C SER A 296 13.99 0.50 12.51
N SER A 297 13.61 1.10 11.39
CA SER A 297 13.80 0.51 10.05
C SER A 297 15.20 0.71 9.46
N ALA A 298 16.19 1.16 10.24
CA ALA A 298 17.55 1.43 9.74
C ALA A 298 18.18 0.20 9.09
N TRP A 299 18.01 -0.99 9.68
CA TRP A 299 18.51 -2.27 9.14
C TRP A 299 18.04 -2.53 7.70
N LEU A 300 16.83 -2.08 7.35
CA LEU A 300 16.22 -2.25 6.04
C LEU A 300 16.67 -1.15 5.08
N TYR A 301 16.57 0.11 5.51
CA TYR A 301 16.90 1.26 4.66
C TYR A 301 18.39 1.35 4.33
N ASP A 302 19.27 0.97 5.25
CA ASP A 302 20.71 0.88 4.98
C ASP A 302 21.00 -0.21 3.94
N ALA A 303 20.39 -1.39 4.09
CA ALA A 303 20.55 -2.48 3.12
C ALA A 303 19.97 -2.12 1.73
N MET A 304 18.84 -1.41 1.68
CA MET A 304 18.29 -0.87 0.43
C MET A 304 19.24 0.11 -0.23
N ALA A 305 19.81 1.04 0.54
CA ALA A 305 20.76 2.01 0.01
C ALA A 305 22.00 1.32 -0.57
N ASP A 306 22.50 0.26 0.08
CA ASP A 306 23.65 -0.49 -0.41
C ASP A 306 23.31 -1.34 -1.65
N ALA A 307 22.11 -1.94 -1.68
CA ALA A 307 21.63 -2.71 -2.83
C ALA A 307 21.35 -1.83 -4.07
N TRP A 308 20.88 -0.60 -3.86
CA TRP A 308 20.42 0.31 -4.91
C TRP A 308 21.41 1.42 -5.29
N GLN A 309 22.58 1.49 -4.64
CA GLN A 309 23.59 2.54 -4.85
C GLN A 309 24.06 2.73 -6.30
N GLN A 310 23.96 1.69 -7.13
CA GLN A 310 24.33 1.78 -8.55
C GLN A 310 23.32 2.57 -9.39
N TRP A 311 22.08 2.70 -8.92
CA TRP A 311 20.99 3.40 -9.63
C TRP A 311 20.71 4.78 -9.04
N LEU A 312 21.10 5.02 -7.79
CA LEU A 312 20.73 6.20 -7.02
C LEU A 312 21.95 7.06 -6.68
N PRO A 313 21.88 8.39 -6.90
CA PRO A 313 22.96 9.29 -6.51
C PRO A 313 23.09 9.41 -4.99
N PRO A 314 24.25 9.87 -4.46
CA PRO A 314 24.50 9.98 -3.03
C PRO A 314 23.43 10.75 -2.24
N GLU A 315 22.88 11.83 -2.80
CA GLU A 315 21.85 12.64 -2.17
C GLU A 315 20.54 11.87 -2.00
N ALA A 316 20.19 11.04 -2.99
CA ALA A 316 19.03 10.16 -2.93
C ALA A 316 19.25 9.08 -1.86
N LEU A 317 20.43 8.46 -1.83
CA LEU A 317 20.78 7.45 -0.81
C LEU A 317 20.72 7.99 0.62
N ARG A 318 21.03 9.28 0.85
CA ARG A 318 20.92 9.90 2.18
C ARG A 318 19.48 9.95 2.69
N THR A 319 18.54 10.35 1.84
CA THR A 319 17.10 10.41 2.21
C THR A 319 16.48 9.02 2.28
N LEU A 320 16.93 8.10 1.42
CA LEU A 320 16.57 6.69 1.49
C LEU A 320 16.94 6.08 2.84
N ARG A 321 18.18 6.25 3.33
CA ARG A 321 18.60 5.76 4.67
C ARG A 321 17.79 6.38 5.81
N LEU A 322 17.38 7.65 5.67
CA LEU A 322 16.61 8.34 6.70
C LEU A 322 15.17 7.82 6.81
N GLY A 323 14.48 7.60 5.70
CA GLY A 323 13.04 7.36 5.72
C GLY A 323 12.46 6.54 4.57
N GLY A 324 13.28 5.92 3.72
CA GLY A 324 12.79 5.09 2.63
C GLY A 324 12.27 5.86 1.41
N PHE A 325 12.52 7.17 1.31
CA PHE A 325 12.06 8.02 0.20
C PHE A 325 13.21 8.86 -0.36
N TYR A 326 13.11 9.28 -1.62
CA TYR A 326 14.16 10.08 -2.26
C TYR A 326 13.68 10.84 -3.51
N THR A 327 14.51 11.76 -4.01
CA THR A 327 14.30 12.41 -5.30
C THR A 327 15.60 12.49 -6.09
N LEU A 328 15.51 12.49 -7.43
CA LEU A 328 16.64 12.69 -8.34
C LEU A 328 16.18 13.29 -9.68
N PRO A 329 17.05 14.00 -10.42
CA PRO A 329 16.78 14.34 -11.80
C PRO A 329 16.79 13.06 -12.65
N LEU A 330 15.66 12.75 -13.30
CA LEU A 330 15.52 11.56 -14.15
C LEU A 330 16.06 11.86 -15.55
N TRP A 331 15.56 12.91 -16.18
CA TRP A 331 16.01 13.44 -17.47
C TRP A 331 16.09 14.96 -17.40
N ARG A 332 16.63 15.61 -18.44
CA ARG A 332 16.66 17.08 -18.50
C ARG A 332 15.25 17.65 -18.44
N GLY A 333 14.91 18.35 -17.36
CA GLY A 333 13.58 18.93 -17.13
C GLY A 333 12.55 17.95 -16.55
N LEU A 334 12.95 16.74 -16.13
CA LEU A 334 12.09 15.79 -15.44
C LEU A 334 12.78 15.29 -14.16
N ARG A 335 12.07 15.42 -13.03
CA ARG A 335 12.48 14.93 -11.72
C ARG A 335 11.63 13.73 -11.32
N LEU A 336 12.27 12.73 -10.72
CA LEU A 336 11.59 11.62 -10.07
C LEU A 336 11.52 11.86 -8.57
N VAL A 337 10.38 11.51 -7.98
CA VAL A 337 10.17 11.43 -6.54
C VAL A 337 9.70 10.02 -6.22
N SER A 338 10.42 9.32 -5.34
CA SER A 338 10.00 8.04 -4.78
C SER A 338 9.57 8.24 -3.33
N LEU A 339 8.31 7.94 -3.03
CA LEU A 339 7.70 8.09 -1.71
C LEU A 339 7.64 6.77 -0.96
N ASN A 340 7.88 6.83 0.35
CA ASN A 340 7.59 5.74 1.26
C ASN A 340 6.14 5.85 1.73
N MET A 341 5.25 5.11 1.08
CA MET A 341 3.81 5.17 1.34
C MET A 341 3.42 4.48 2.66
N ASN A 342 4.34 3.74 3.30
CA ASN A 342 4.08 3.12 4.61
C ASN A 342 3.83 4.15 5.72
N PHE A 343 4.30 5.39 5.55
CA PHE A 343 4.00 6.50 6.46
C PHE A 343 2.59 7.06 6.31
N CYS A 344 1.82 6.58 5.33
CA CYS A 344 0.41 6.88 5.19
C CYS A 344 -0.49 5.69 5.54
N SER A 345 0.05 4.48 5.68
CA SER A 345 -0.75 3.24 5.77
C SER A 345 -1.56 3.15 7.06
N GLU A 346 -2.83 2.73 6.94
CA GLU A 346 -3.67 2.37 8.10
C GLU A 346 -3.12 1.14 8.84
N ALA A 347 -2.36 0.27 8.16
CA ALA A 347 -1.80 -0.95 8.74
C ALA A 347 -0.47 -0.72 9.48
N ASN A 348 0.16 0.45 9.32
CA ASN A 348 1.37 0.81 10.05
C ASN A 348 1.03 1.25 11.48
N PHE A 349 1.01 0.28 12.39
CA PHE A 349 0.63 0.49 13.79
C PHE A 349 1.58 1.43 14.56
N TRP A 350 2.78 1.70 14.07
CA TRP A 350 3.67 2.70 14.67
C TRP A 350 3.12 4.13 14.58
N LEU A 351 2.23 4.39 13.61
CA LEU A 351 1.57 5.69 13.45
C LEU A 351 0.55 5.98 14.56
N LEU A 352 0.21 5.00 15.41
CA LEU A 352 -0.55 5.26 16.65
C LEU A 352 0.19 6.24 17.57
N ILE A 353 1.53 6.23 17.57
CA ILE A 353 2.36 7.11 18.40
C ILE A 353 2.26 8.55 17.89
N ASN A 354 2.47 8.75 16.59
CA ASN A 354 2.29 10.03 15.94
C ASN A 354 2.13 9.82 14.42
N ALA A 355 0.95 10.19 13.91
CA ALA A 355 0.60 10.12 12.49
C ALA A 355 0.76 11.46 11.75
N THR A 356 1.25 12.51 12.42
CA THR A 356 1.48 13.83 11.82
C THR A 356 2.73 13.80 10.97
N ASP A 357 2.54 13.95 9.65
CA ASP A 357 3.57 13.92 8.61
C ASP A 357 4.83 13.10 8.98
N PRO A 358 4.73 11.77 9.11
CA PRO A 358 5.85 10.97 9.60
C PRO A 358 7.08 11.15 8.68
N ALA A 359 8.25 11.32 9.31
CA ALA A 359 9.51 11.70 8.67
C ALA A 359 9.52 13.08 7.95
N GLY A 360 8.47 13.90 8.13
CA GLY A 360 8.31 15.17 7.41
C GLY A 360 8.17 14.98 5.89
N GLN A 361 7.70 13.82 5.45
CA GLN A 361 7.74 13.40 4.05
C GLN A 361 6.88 14.29 3.14
N LEU A 362 5.67 14.68 3.55
CA LEU A 362 4.83 15.56 2.75
C LEU A 362 5.37 16.99 2.75
N GLN A 363 5.89 17.49 3.86
CA GLN A 363 6.53 18.81 3.88
C GLN A 363 7.79 18.83 3.00
N TRP A 364 8.57 17.75 3.00
CA TRP A 364 9.69 17.54 2.10
C TRP A 364 9.23 17.52 0.63
N LEU A 365 8.16 16.80 0.31
CA LEU A 365 7.56 16.73 -1.03
C LEU A 365 7.16 18.12 -1.53
N VAL A 366 6.49 18.93 -0.69
CA VAL A 366 6.15 20.33 -1.02
C VAL A 366 7.39 21.10 -1.44
N GLY A 367 8.49 20.98 -0.68
CA GLY A 367 9.75 21.64 -1.01
C GLY A 367 10.37 21.14 -2.33
N VAL A 368 10.25 19.84 -2.64
CA VAL A 368 10.73 19.28 -3.91
C VAL A 368 9.90 19.82 -5.09
N LEU A 369 8.57 19.81 -4.98
CA LEU A 369 7.68 20.29 -6.03
C LEU A 369 7.79 21.79 -6.26
N GLN A 370 7.97 22.57 -5.19
CA GLN A 370 8.19 24.02 -5.30
C GLN A 370 9.48 24.33 -6.08
N ARG A 371 10.60 23.65 -5.78
CA ARG A 371 11.85 23.82 -6.54
C ARG A 371 11.73 23.38 -8.00
N ALA A 372 10.96 22.32 -8.26
CA ALA A 372 10.69 21.87 -9.62
C ALA A 372 9.86 22.90 -10.40
N GLU A 373 8.82 23.48 -9.79
CA GLU A 373 8.01 24.56 -10.37
C GLU A 373 8.88 25.79 -10.71
N GLU A 374 9.72 26.23 -9.78
CA GLU A 374 10.65 27.36 -9.98
C GLU A 374 11.67 27.12 -11.08
N SER A 375 12.11 25.86 -11.24
CA SER A 375 13.09 25.46 -12.27
C SER A 375 12.45 25.06 -13.60
N GLY A 376 11.11 25.09 -13.70
CA GLY A 376 10.38 24.61 -14.87
C GLY A 376 10.50 23.10 -15.13
N GLU A 377 10.90 22.32 -14.12
CA GLU A 377 10.95 20.85 -14.20
C GLU A 377 9.53 20.26 -14.09
N LYS A 378 9.29 19.14 -14.76
CA LYS A 378 8.15 18.26 -14.48
C LYS A 378 8.53 17.22 -13.43
N VAL A 379 7.53 16.62 -12.81
CA VAL A 379 7.74 15.62 -11.76
C VAL A 379 6.94 14.35 -12.01
N HIS A 380 7.62 13.21 -11.96
CA HIS A 380 7.00 11.90 -11.78
C HIS A 380 7.07 11.51 -10.30
N ILE A 381 5.95 11.01 -9.77
CA ILE A 381 5.87 10.46 -8.41
C ILE A 381 5.66 8.96 -8.51
N ILE A 382 6.51 8.18 -7.84
CA ILE A 382 6.33 6.75 -7.65
C ILE A 382 6.14 6.45 -6.18
N GLY A 383 5.32 5.45 -5.87
CA GLY A 383 5.11 4.95 -4.52
C GLY A 383 4.46 3.58 -4.57
N HIS A 384 4.27 2.95 -3.42
CA HIS A 384 3.65 1.63 -3.36
C HIS A 384 2.12 1.70 -3.14
N ILE A 385 1.68 2.00 -1.91
CA ILE A 385 0.27 2.15 -1.54
C ILE A 385 -0.32 3.38 -2.22
N PRO A 386 -1.48 3.28 -2.89
CA PRO A 386 -2.07 4.43 -3.55
C PRO A 386 -2.66 5.45 -2.57
N PRO A 387 -2.68 6.75 -2.92
CA PRO A 387 -3.09 7.82 -2.00
C PRO A 387 -4.50 7.68 -1.41
N SER A 388 -5.45 7.09 -2.14
CA SER A 388 -6.80 6.87 -1.62
C SER A 388 -6.90 5.82 -0.52
N HIS A 389 -5.89 4.95 -0.39
CA HIS A 389 -5.79 3.92 0.65
C HIS A 389 -5.04 4.38 1.91
N CYS A 390 -4.54 5.61 1.91
CA CYS A 390 -3.86 6.21 3.06
C CYS A 390 -4.81 6.62 4.19
N LEU A 391 -4.26 6.82 5.39
CA LEU A 391 -4.89 7.54 6.49
C LEU A 391 -5.46 8.87 5.99
N ARG A 392 -6.68 9.19 6.44
CA ARG A 392 -7.45 10.34 5.96
C ARG A 392 -6.63 11.64 5.90
N SER A 393 -6.03 12.07 7.00
CA SER A 393 -5.27 13.32 7.04
C SER A 393 -4.11 13.32 6.05
N TRP A 394 -3.39 12.20 5.92
CA TRP A 394 -2.28 12.09 4.97
C TRP A 394 -2.77 12.17 3.52
N GLY A 395 -3.77 11.36 3.16
CA GLY A 395 -4.34 11.33 1.80
C GLY A 395 -4.95 12.67 1.39
N TRP A 396 -5.58 13.40 2.32
CA TRP A 396 -6.13 14.74 2.06
C TRP A 396 -5.03 15.78 1.85
N ASN A 397 -3.95 15.74 2.64
CA ASN A 397 -2.81 16.64 2.42
C ASN A 397 -2.10 16.33 1.09
N TYR A 398 -1.90 15.06 0.76
CA TYR A 398 -1.35 14.66 -0.54
C TYR A 398 -2.21 15.19 -1.69
N TYR A 399 -3.53 14.98 -1.63
CA TYR A 399 -4.46 15.49 -2.63
C TYR A 399 -4.38 17.01 -2.82
N ARG A 400 -4.21 17.75 -1.72
CA ARG A 400 -4.00 19.20 -1.72
C ARG A 400 -2.67 19.64 -2.33
N ILE A 401 -1.61 18.88 -2.07
CA ILE A 401 -0.29 19.09 -2.69
C ILE A 401 -0.39 18.91 -4.21
N ILE A 402 -1.01 17.82 -4.68
CA ILE A 402 -1.21 17.57 -6.11
C ILE A 402 -2.04 18.69 -6.76
N ASN A 403 -3.08 19.16 -6.07
CA ASN A 403 -3.88 20.31 -6.51
C ASN A 403 -3.05 21.60 -6.64
N ARG A 404 -2.15 21.88 -5.70
CA ARG A 404 -1.27 23.07 -5.75
C ARG A 404 -0.27 22.99 -6.90
N PHE A 405 0.25 21.80 -7.20
CA PHE A 405 1.32 21.57 -8.15
C PHE A 405 0.86 20.86 -9.43
N GLU A 406 -0.41 21.00 -9.81
CA GLU A 406 -0.99 20.32 -10.99
C GLU A 406 -0.29 20.67 -12.31
N GLY A 407 0.33 21.84 -12.42
CA GLY A 407 1.14 22.22 -13.59
C GLY A 407 2.54 21.60 -13.61
N THR A 408 2.98 21.00 -12.51
CA THR A 408 4.35 20.51 -12.28
C THR A 408 4.38 18.98 -12.25
N VAL A 409 3.40 18.33 -11.62
CA VAL A 409 3.30 16.86 -11.58
C VAL A 409 2.76 16.34 -12.92
N ALA A 410 3.57 15.54 -13.63
CA ALA A 410 3.24 15.00 -14.96
C ALA A 410 2.77 13.53 -14.93
N GLY A 411 3.05 12.80 -13.85
CA GLY A 411 2.63 11.41 -13.72
C GLY A 411 2.78 10.90 -12.30
N GLN A 412 1.87 10.01 -11.88
CA GLN A 412 1.90 9.35 -10.59
C GLN A 412 1.67 7.85 -10.80
N PHE A 413 2.50 7.00 -10.17
CA PHE A 413 2.53 5.57 -10.45
C PHE A 413 2.64 4.74 -9.16
N PHE A 414 1.70 3.85 -8.95
CA PHE A 414 1.56 3.04 -7.74
C PHE A 414 1.26 1.56 -8.05
N GLY A 415 1.32 0.73 -7.01
CA GLY A 415 1.06 -0.72 -7.06
C GLY A 415 0.11 -1.15 -5.94
N HIS A 416 0.51 -2.12 -5.12
CA HIS A 416 -0.11 -2.59 -3.88
C HIS A 416 -1.47 -3.29 -4.03
N THR A 417 -2.36 -2.77 -4.87
CA THR A 417 -3.71 -3.32 -5.04
C THR A 417 -3.73 -4.63 -5.84
N HIS A 418 -2.61 -4.95 -6.51
CA HIS A 418 -2.41 -6.09 -7.42
C HIS A 418 -3.29 -6.09 -8.69
N LEU A 419 -4.29 -5.23 -8.74
CA LEU A 419 -5.27 -5.10 -9.82
C LEU A 419 -4.90 -3.95 -10.75
N ASP A 420 -5.34 -4.04 -11.99
CA ASP A 420 -5.16 -2.97 -12.97
C ASP A 420 -6.22 -1.87 -12.72
N GLY A 421 -5.77 -0.65 -12.47
CA GLY A 421 -6.66 0.48 -12.20
C GLY A 421 -5.96 1.83 -12.22
N PHE A 422 -6.68 2.84 -11.74
CA PHE A 422 -6.20 4.22 -11.65
C PHE A 422 -7.04 5.00 -10.63
N GLU A 423 -6.55 6.16 -10.19
CA GLU A 423 -7.29 7.12 -9.37
C GLU A 423 -7.24 8.50 -10.01
N ILE A 424 -8.39 9.15 -10.17
CA ILE A 424 -8.47 10.52 -10.69
C ILE A 424 -8.42 11.52 -9.54
N PHE A 425 -7.68 12.60 -9.77
CA PHE A 425 -7.61 13.78 -8.93
C PHE A 425 -8.39 14.91 -9.61
N TYR A 426 -9.23 15.58 -8.85
CA TYR A 426 -10.04 16.73 -9.24
C TYR A 426 -9.64 17.98 -8.45
N ASP A 427 -10.04 19.15 -8.95
CA ASP A 427 -9.88 20.43 -8.25
C ASP A 427 -10.55 20.41 -6.86
N GLU A 428 -9.92 21.02 -5.86
CA GLU A 428 -10.48 21.05 -4.50
C GLU A 428 -11.73 21.93 -4.36
N GLU A 429 -11.88 22.94 -5.20
CA GLU A 429 -12.98 23.91 -5.07
C GLU A 429 -14.34 23.29 -5.42
N THR A 430 -14.41 22.54 -6.52
CA THR A 430 -15.66 22.00 -7.07
C THR A 430 -15.68 20.49 -7.18
N LEU A 431 -14.51 19.84 -7.21
CA LEU A 431 -14.36 18.39 -7.44
C LEU A 431 -14.95 17.95 -8.80
N THR A 432 -14.78 18.75 -9.85
CA THR A 432 -15.36 18.47 -11.17
C THR A 432 -14.34 18.45 -12.30
N ARG A 433 -13.25 19.21 -12.20
CA ARG A 433 -12.21 19.30 -13.24
C ARG A 433 -11.10 18.30 -12.93
N PRO A 434 -10.91 17.25 -13.75
CA PRO A 434 -9.80 16.33 -13.58
C PRO A 434 -8.48 17.05 -13.84
N LEU A 435 -7.51 16.89 -12.94
CA LEU A 435 -6.21 17.57 -12.98
C LEU A 435 -5.01 16.63 -12.87
N GLY A 436 -5.23 15.37 -12.50
CA GLY A 436 -4.16 14.39 -12.33
C GLY A 436 -4.69 12.97 -12.28
N ILE A 437 -3.81 12.02 -12.57
CA ILE A 437 -4.08 10.59 -12.49
C ILE A 437 -2.96 9.93 -11.71
N ALA A 438 -3.33 8.98 -10.85
CA ALA A 438 -2.43 7.96 -10.33
C ALA A 438 -2.73 6.64 -11.02
N PHE A 439 -1.78 6.10 -11.78
CA PHE A 439 -1.92 4.79 -12.40
C PHE A 439 -1.57 3.71 -11.39
N LEU A 440 -2.46 2.73 -11.22
CA LEU A 440 -2.27 1.57 -10.35
C LEU A 440 -1.94 0.38 -11.25
N ALA A 441 -0.66 0.04 -11.36
CA ALA A 441 -0.26 -1.10 -12.18
C ALA A 441 -0.62 -2.41 -11.47
N PRO A 442 -1.04 -3.45 -12.22
CA PRO A 442 -1.30 -4.75 -11.62
C PRO A 442 0.00 -5.45 -11.22
N SER A 443 -0.12 -6.41 -10.30
CA SER A 443 1.02 -7.10 -9.72
C SER A 443 1.73 -8.04 -10.69
N VAL A 444 3.01 -8.31 -10.42
CA VAL A 444 3.70 -9.48 -10.99
C VAL A 444 3.19 -10.75 -10.33
N THR A 445 2.89 -10.77 -9.03
CA THR A 445 2.38 -11.96 -8.33
C THR A 445 1.02 -12.45 -8.83
N THR A 446 0.72 -13.72 -8.55
CA THR A 446 -0.60 -14.33 -8.70
C THR A 446 -1.55 -13.98 -7.58
N TYR A 447 -1.04 -13.51 -6.44
CA TYR A 447 -1.84 -13.27 -5.24
C TYR A 447 -2.88 -12.15 -5.50
N ILE A 448 -4.19 -12.38 -5.44
CA ILE A 448 -4.90 -13.67 -5.30
C ILE A 448 -5.62 -14.01 -6.59
N LYS A 449 -5.39 -15.22 -7.12
CA LYS A 449 -6.08 -15.77 -8.30
C LYS A 449 -5.94 -14.92 -9.58
N LEU A 450 -4.78 -14.31 -9.78
CA LEU A 450 -4.49 -13.49 -10.97
C LEU A 450 -3.48 -14.19 -11.89
N ASN A 451 -3.45 -13.80 -13.16
CA ASN A 451 -2.25 -14.03 -13.97
C ASN A 451 -1.10 -13.17 -13.42
N PRO A 452 0.18 -13.60 -13.53
CA PRO A 452 1.30 -12.68 -13.42
C PRO A 452 1.25 -11.59 -14.49
N GLY A 453 1.59 -10.35 -14.15
CA GLY A 453 1.57 -9.23 -15.12
C GLY A 453 2.60 -8.14 -14.86
N TYR A 454 2.91 -7.37 -15.90
CA TYR A 454 3.72 -6.14 -15.79
C TYR A 454 3.20 -5.06 -16.73
N ARG A 455 3.68 -3.83 -16.57
CA ARG A 455 3.21 -2.66 -17.31
C ARG A 455 4.35 -1.93 -18.02
N VAL A 456 4.06 -1.35 -19.18
CA VAL A 456 4.91 -0.39 -19.88
C VAL A 456 4.12 0.90 -20.10
N TYR A 457 4.69 2.04 -19.72
CA TYR A 457 4.11 3.36 -19.99
C TYR A 457 4.84 4.01 -21.17
N HIS A 458 4.06 4.59 -22.08
CA HIS A 458 4.56 5.46 -23.14
C HIS A 458 4.35 6.89 -22.69
N VAL A 459 5.44 7.64 -22.50
CA VAL A 459 5.41 9.03 -22.03
C VAL A 459 5.94 9.97 -23.10
N ASP A 460 5.52 11.23 -23.03
CA ASP A 460 6.06 12.29 -23.88
C ASP A 460 7.59 12.40 -23.71
N GLY A 461 8.32 12.30 -24.81
CA GLY A 461 9.75 12.05 -24.82
C GLY A 461 10.60 13.25 -24.44
N ILE A 462 11.91 13.05 -24.40
CA ILE A 462 12.88 14.05 -23.92
C ILE A 462 13.05 15.17 -24.95
N ARG A 463 12.47 16.34 -24.66
CA ARG A 463 12.61 17.58 -25.44
C ARG A 463 12.25 18.80 -24.57
N SER A 464 12.66 20.00 -24.99
CA SER A 464 12.50 21.24 -24.22
C SER A 464 11.05 21.59 -23.86
N SER A 465 10.10 21.26 -24.73
CA SER A 465 8.67 21.53 -24.53
C SER A 465 7.88 20.32 -24.02
N SER A 466 8.55 19.26 -23.52
CA SER A 466 7.89 18.01 -23.16
C SER A 466 6.94 18.20 -21.98
N SER A 467 5.76 17.60 -22.09
CA SER A 467 4.84 17.49 -20.95
C SER A 467 5.31 16.42 -19.97
N TYR A 468 6.12 15.46 -20.44
CA TYR A 468 6.48 14.21 -19.75
C TYR A 468 5.29 13.36 -19.30
N MET A 469 4.06 13.72 -19.67
CA MET A 469 2.86 12.99 -19.27
C MET A 469 2.75 11.63 -19.97
N VAL A 470 2.01 10.72 -19.35
CA VAL A 470 1.64 9.44 -19.96
C VAL A 470 0.74 9.68 -21.16
N LEU A 471 1.16 9.14 -22.30
CA LEU A 471 0.43 9.18 -23.56
C LEU A 471 -0.41 7.92 -23.74
N ASP A 472 0.16 6.75 -23.42
CA ASP A 472 -0.51 5.45 -23.48
C ASP A 472 0.15 4.47 -22.49
N HIS A 473 -0.47 3.31 -22.26
CA HIS A 473 0.16 2.22 -21.52
C HIS A 473 -0.25 0.85 -22.03
N GLU A 474 0.62 -0.13 -21.82
CA GLU A 474 0.41 -1.53 -22.24
C GLU A 474 0.63 -2.48 -21.07
N THR A 475 -0.32 -3.38 -20.85
CA THR A 475 -0.20 -4.45 -19.85
C THR A 475 0.15 -5.76 -20.53
N PHE A 476 1.09 -6.50 -19.96
CA PHE A 476 1.53 -7.83 -20.41
C PHE A 476 1.31 -8.85 -19.31
N ILE A 477 1.01 -10.09 -19.67
CA ILE A 477 0.72 -11.16 -18.71
C ILE A 477 1.41 -12.47 -19.09
N LEU A 478 1.58 -13.35 -18.10
CA LEU A 478 1.81 -14.77 -18.31
C LEU A 478 0.49 -15.52 -18.11
N ASN A 479 -0.07 -16.13 -19.16
CA ASN A 479 -1.28 -16.94 -19.01
C ASN A 479 -0.92 -18.29 -18.36
N LEU A 480 -1.22 -18.44 -17.06
CA LEU A 480 -0.87 -19.66 -16.31
C LEU A 480 -1.60 -20.90 -16.80
N THR A 481 -2.81 -20.77 -17.34
CA THR A 481 -3.55 -21.90 -17.93
C THR A 481 -2.74 -22.54 -19.07
N GLN A 482 -2.05 -21.72 -19.85
CA GLN A 482 -1.21 -22.18 -20.97
C GLN A 482 0.19 -22.56 -20.50
N ALA A 483 0.82 -21.73 -19.66
CA ALA A 483 2.19 -21.94 -19.20
C ALA A 483 2.36 -23.21 -18.36
N ASN A 484 1.35 -23.59 -17.59
CA ASN A 484 1.37 -24.79 -16.76
C ASN A 484 0.96 -26.07 -17.51
N GLN A 485 0.68 -26.03 -18.82
CA GLN A 485 0.47 -27.25 -19.59
C GLN A 485 1.78 -28.07 -19.67
N PRO A 486 1.73 -29.41 -19.56
CA PRO A 486 2.92 -30.25 -19.69
C PRO A 486 3.70 -29.98 -20.99
N GLY A 487 4.99 -29.67 -20.88
CA GLY A 487 5.86 -29.38 -22.03
C GLY A 487 5.70 -27.99 -22.65
N ALA A 488 4.83 -27.12 -22.09
CA ALA A 488 4.67 -25.75 -22.56
C ALA A 488 5.86 -24.86 -22.15
N VAL A 489 6.12 -23.86 -22.98
CA VAL A 489 7.08 -22.78 -22.68
C VAL A 489 6.31 -21.58 -22.15
N ALA A 490 6.67 -21.07 -20.97
CA ALA A 490 6.12 -19.82 -20.45
C ALA A 490 6.46 -18.65 -21.37
N ARG A 491 5.43 -17.99 -21.90
CA ARG A 491 5.54 -16.84 -22.79
C ARG A 491 4.71 -15.68 -22.25
N TRP A 492 5.37 -14.55 -22.05
CA TRP A 492 4.73 -13.29 -21.72
C TRP A 492 4.13 -12.69 -22.97
N GLN A 493 2.86 -12.30 -22.91
CA GLN A 493 2.11 -11.78 -24.04
C GLN A 493 1.43 -10.47 -23.68
N ARG A 494 1.26 -9.59 -24.67
CA ARG A 494 0.50 -8.35 -24.47
C ARG A 494 -0.96 -8.69 -24.21
N LEU A 495 -1.52 -8.16 -23.12
CA LEU A 495 -2.94 -8.27 -22.82
C LEU A 495 -3.72 -7.18 -23.54
N TYR A 496 -3.32 -5.91 -23.40
CA TYR A 496 -3.98 -4.78 -24.03
C TYR A 496 -3.11 -3.51 -24.05
N GLY A 497 -3.48 -2.54 -24.90
CA GLY A 497 -3.03 -1.15 -24.86
C GLY A 497 -4.21 -0.22 -24.56
N ALA A 498 -4.02 0.81 -23.72
CA ALA A 498 -5.12 1.60 -23.18
C ALA A 498 -5.85 2.42 -24.24
N GLN A 499 -5.13 3.16 -25.09
CA GLN A 499 -5.74 3.93 -26.17
C GLN A 499 -6.53 3.04 -27.14
N GLU A 500 -5.93 1.94 -27.57
CA GLU A 500 -6.55 0.98 -28.49
C GLU A 500 -7.84 0.38 -27.93
N THR A 501 -7.82 0.00 -26.65
CA THR A 501 -8.92 -0.72 -26.01
C THR A 501 -10.08 0.19 -25.66
N TYR A 502 -9.79 1.38 -25.14
CA TYR A 502 -10.79 2.29 -24.60
C TYR A 502 -11.12 3.44 -25.57
N GLY A 503 -10.47 3.50 -26.73
CA GLY A 503 -10.67 4.56 -27.72
C GLY A 503 -10.24 5.95 -27.22
N LEU A 504 -9.22 6.01 -26.35
CA LEU A 504 -8.76 7.28 -25.77
C LEU A 504 -7.96 8.07 -26.83
N PRO A 505 -8.24 9.36 -27.04
CA PRO A 505 -7.42 10.21 -27.92
C PRO A 505 -5.97 10.34 -27.43
N VAL A 506 -5.81 10.51 -26.12
CA VAL A 506 -4.56 10.49 -25.35
C VAL A 506 -4.88 10.05 -23.93
N ALA A 507 -3.93 9.52 -23.16
CA ALA A 507 -4.17 9.05 -21.80
C ALA A 507 -4.09 10.17 -20.72
N PHE A 508 -4.62 11.37 -20.99
CA PHE A 508 -4.60 12.50 -20.05
C PHE A 508 -5.78 12.49 -19.06
N PRO A 509 -5.75 13.27 -17.95
CA PRO A 509 -6.79 13.26 -16.90
C PRO A 509 -8.24 13.35 -17.41
N GLU A 510 -8.48 14.20 -18.40
CA GLU A 510 -9.80 14.40 -18.99
C GLU A 510 -10.29 13.15 -19.75
N ASP A 511 -9.41 12.43 -20.44
CA ASP A 511 -9.76 11.25 -21.22
C ASP A 511 -10.14 10.07 -20.31
N TRP A 512 -9.41 9.88 -19.21
CA TRP A 512 -9.76 8.89 -18.19
C TRP A 512 -11.05 9.25 -17.44
N ASN A 513 -11.32 10.54 -17.22
CA ASN A 513 -12.58 10.98 -16.63
C ASN A 513 -13.77 10.64 -17.54
N ARG A 514 -13.67 10.90 -18.84
CA ARG A 514 -14.70 10.51 -19.82
C ARG A 514 -14.88 8.99 -19.91
N LEU A 515 -13.79 8.23 -19.81
CA LEU A 515 -13.87 6.77 -19.74
C LEU A 515 -14.75 6.32 -18.57
N LEU A 516 -14.69 6.98 -17.41
CA LEU A 516 -15.55 6.63 -16.26
C LEU A 516 -17.03 6.88 -16.54
N ASP A 517 -17.37 7.90 -17.32
CA ASP A 517 -18.75 8.14 -17.74
C ASP A 517 -19.21 7.06 -18.75
N HIS A 518 -18.33 6.67 -19.68
CA HIS A 518 -18.60 5.58 -20.61
C HIS A 518 -18.76 4.23 -19.91
N LEU A 519 -17.89 3.90 -18.94
CA LEU A 519 -17.97 2.68 -18.14
C LEU A 519 -19.25 2.65 -17.28
N GLN A 520 -19.77 3.81 -16.87
CA GLN A 520 -21.04 3.90 -16.15
C GLN A 520 -22.24 3.63 -17.07
N ALA A 521 -22.17 4.09 -18.33
CA ALA A 521 -23.26 3.99 -19.30
C ALA A 521 -23.27 2.68 -20.09
N ASP A 522 -22.11 2.08 -20.36
CA ASP A 522 -21.94 0.89 -21.19
C ASP A 522 -21.44 -0.30 -20.35
N GLU A 523 -22.36 -1.22 -20.08
CA GLU A 523 -22.09 -2.44 -19.33
C GLU A 523 -21.07 -3.36 -20.03
N ARG A 524 -21.05 -3.42 -21.36
CA ARG A 524 -20.10 -4.29 -22.09
C ARG A 524 -18.69 -3.75 -21.95
N LEU A 525 -18.53 -2.43 -22.08
CA LEU A 525 -17.25 -1.77 -21.84
C LEU A 525 -16.80 -1.97 -20.40
N PHE A 526 -17.71 -1.86 -19.42
CA PHE A 526 -17.40 -2.11 -18.03
C PHE A 526 -16.95 -3.55 -17.76
N GLN A 527 -17.64 -4.56 -18.31
CA GLN A 527 -17.22 -5.96 -18.16
C GLN A 527 -15.87 -6.24 -18.83
N HIS A 528 -15.56 -5.55 -19.94
CA HIS A 528 -14.24 -5.65 -20.56
C HIS A 528 -13.15 -5.02 -19.67
N PHE A 529 -13.40 -3.82 -19.12
CA PHE A 529 -12.53 -3.21 -18.11
C PHE A 529 -12.35 -4.14 -16.89
N TRP A 530 -13.42 -4.77 -16.41
CA TRP A 530 -13.38 -5.72 -15.30
C TRP A 530 -12.51 -6.95 -15.61
N TYR A 531 -12.60 -7.50 -16.81
CA TYR A 531 -11.71 -8.58 -17.25
C TYR A 531 -10.23 -8.17 -17.22
N LEU A 532 -9.91 -6.96 -17.72
CA LEU A 532 -8.56 -6.43 -17.75
C LEU A 532 -8.03 -6.07 -16.36
N ARG A 533 -8.91 -5.56 -15.47
CA ARG A 533 -8.62 -5.28 -14.05
C ARG A 533 -8.00 -6.48 -13.34
N PHE A 534 -8.45 -7.69 -13.67
CA PHE A 534 -7.96 -8.94 -13.10
C PHE A 534 -6.93 -9.65 -14.00
N LYS A 535 -6.20 -8.90 -14.84
CA LYS A 535 -5.17 -9.44 -15.75
C LYS A 535 -5.69 -10.58 -16.63
N GLY A 536 -6.95 -10.49 -17.07
CA GLY A 536 -7.61 -11.49 -17.89
C GLY A 536 -8.04 -12.76 -17.15
N HIS A 537 -8.09 -12.74 -15.82
CA HIS A 537 -8.60 -13.85 -15.00
C HIS A 537 -9.53 -13.32 -13.90
N PRO A 538 -10.72 -12.79 -14.26
CA PRO A 538 -11.68 -12.25 -13.29
C PRO A 538 -12.28 -13.34 -12.39
N PRO A 539 -12.86 -12.97 -11.24
CA PRO A 539 -13.66 -13.89 -10.43
C PRO A 539 -14.81 -14.50 -11.24
N ALA A 540 -15.22 -15.71 -10.86
CA ALA A 540 -16.34 -16.40 -11.53
C ALA A 540 -17.68 -15.68 -11.34
N GLU A 541 -17.86 -15.01 -10.20
CA GLU A 541 -19.04 -14.19 -9.95
C GLU A 541 -18.97 -12.88 -10.74
N PRO A 542 -19.97 -12.58 -11.61
CA PRO A 542 -20.00 -11.34 -12.37
C PRO A 542 -20.11 -10.11 -11.46
N CYS A 543 -19.43 -9.03 -11.82
CA CYS A 543 -19.55 -7.75 -11.14
C CYS A 543 -20.88 -7.06 -11.52
N GLY A 544 -21.90 -7.20 -10.68
CA GLY A 544 -23.20 -6.54 -10.85
C GLY A 544 -23.19 -5.04 -10.50
N ASP A 545 -24.38 -4.40 -10.45
CA ASP A 545 -24.49 -2.94 -10.35
C ASP A 545 -23.82 -2.33 -9.10
N THR A 546 -23.99 -2.92 -7.92
CA THR A 546 -23.32 -2.45 -6.69
C THR A 546 -21.80 -2.53 -6.81
N CYS A 547 -21.28 -3.64 -7.35
CA CYS A 547 -19.86 -3.85 -7.59
C CYS A 547 -19.32 -2.83 -8.61
N ARG A 548 -20.06 -2.59 -9.70
CA ARG A 548 -19.73 -1.60 -10.73
C ARG A 548 -19.66 -0.19 -10.16
N LYS A 549 -20.68 0.26 -9.43
CA LYS A 549 -20.71 1.58 -8.79
C LYS A 549 -19.61 1.74 -7.76
N ALA A 550 -19.35 0.73 -6.94
CA ALA A 550 -18.25 0.78 -5.97
C ALA A 550 -16.87 0.83 -6.67
N THR A 551 -16.70 0.10 -7.78
CA THR A 551 -15.48 0.15 -8.60
C THR A 551 -15.29 1.53 -9.23
N LEU A 552 -16.32 2.09 -9.87
CA LEU A 552 -16.28 3.43 -10.46
C LEU A 552 -16.00 4.51 -9.40
N CYS A 553 -16.56 4.38 -8.21
CA CYS A 553 -16.26 5.28 -7.09
C CYS A 553 -14.77 5.21 -6.72
N ALA A 554 -14.17 4.02 -6.68
CA ALA A 554 -12.74 3.87 -6.35
C ALA A 554 -11.86 4.59 -7.39
N LEU A 555 -12.17 4.40 -8.67
CA LEU A 555 -11.44 5.04 -9.77
C LEU A 555 -11.60 6.58 -9.78
N ARG A 556 -12.75 7.10 -9.31
CA ARG A 556 -13.03 8.54 -9.17
C ARG A 556 -12.37 9.19 -7.95
N THR A 557 -11.67 8.44 -7.09
CA THR A 557 -11.29 8.95 -5.77
C THR A 557 -9.78 8.86 -5.51
N GLY A 558 -9.04 9.94 -5.79
CA GLY A 558 -7.62 10.08 -5.41
C GLY A 558 -7.35 10.41 -3.92
N ARG A 559 -8.37 10.40 -3.05
CA ARG A 559 -8.23 10.69 -1.60
C ARG A 559 -9.10 9.82 -0.72
N ALA A 560 -8.58 9.46 0.46
CA ALA A 560 -9.29 8.58 1.37
C ALA A 560 -10.61 9.17 1.90
N ALA A 561 -11.64 8.33 1.96
CA ALA A 561 -12.88 8.54 2.72
C ALA A 561 -13.68 9.82 2.35
N ASP A 562 -13.74 10.19 1.06
CA ASP A 562 -14.56 11.30 0.59
C ASP A 562 -15.81 10.84 -0.18
N PRO A 563 -17.02 10.92 0.39
CA PRO A 563 -18.25 10.56 -0.31
C PRO A 563 -18.59 11.49 -1.48
N LYS A 564 -18.06 12.73 -1.50
CA LYS A 564 -18.46 13.75 -2.49
C LYS A 564 -18.14 13.34 -3.92
N LEU A 565 -17.01 12.67 -4.13
CA LEU A 565 -16.54 12.19 -5.44
C LEU A 565 -17.40 11.07 -6.04
N CYS A 566 -18.33 10.51 -5.26
CA CYS A 566 -19.15 9.38 -5.66
C CYS A 566 -20.66 9.66 -5.64
N GLN A 567 -21.07 10.92 -5.42
CA GLN A 567 -22.48 11.29 -5.29
C GLN A 567 -23.30 10.99 -6.55
N SER A 568 -22.69 11.07 -7.74
CA SER A 568 -23.35 10.79 -9.02
C SER A 568 -23.75 9.32 -9.19
N LEU A 569 -23.22 8.40 -8.39
CA LEU A 569 -23.40 6.95 -8.55
C LEU A 569 -24.67 6.42 -7.86
N GLN A 570 -25.40 7.26 -7.13
CA GLN A 570 -26.68 6.92 -6.48
C GLN A 570 -26.62 5.63 -5.63
N LEU A 571 -25.51 5.40 -4.95
CA LEU A 571 -25.30 4.30 -4.01
C LEU A 571 -24.80 4.88 -2.67
N PRO A 572 -25.37 4.49 -1.52
CA PRO A 572 -24.91 5.00 -0.23
C PRO A 572 -23.42 4.71 -0.02
N PHE A 573 -22.65 5.73 0.36
CA PHE A 573 -21.22 5.58 0.56
C PHE A 573 -20.82 4.50 1.59
N PRO A 574 -21.58 4.25 2.67
CA PRO A 574 -21.31 3.12 3.57
C PRO A 574 -21.36 1.75 2.87
N GLU A 575 -22.23 1.57 1.87
CA GLU A 575 -22.30 0.33 1.08
C GLU A 575 -21.09 0.20 0.15
N ILE A 576 -20.69 1.30 -0.50
CA ILE A 576 -19.44 1.36 -1.27
C ILE A 576 -18.24 0.97 -0.40
N GLN A 577 -18.15 1.53 0.80
CA GLN A 577 -17.08 1.24 1.73
C GLN A 577 -17.10 -0.20 2.25
N ALA A 578 -18.29 -0.77 2.46
CA ALA A 578 -18.41 -2.17 2.82
C ALA A 578 -17.86 -3.06 1.69
N TRP A 579 -18.18 -2.74 0.44
CA TRP A 579 -17.65 -3.45 -0.72
C TRP A 579 -16.12 -3.31 -0.85
N TRP A 580 -15.57 -2.11 -0.70
CA TRP A 580 -14.11 -1.92 -0.71
C TRP A 580 -13.40 -2.71 0.40
N ARG A 581 -13.99 -2.77 1.60
CA ARG A 581 -13.44 -3.57 2.71
C ARG A 581 -13.41 -5.07 2.40
N GLN A 582 -14.36 -5.58 1.62
CA GLN A 582 -14.37 -6.98 1.18
C GLN A 582 -13.29 -7.29 0.14
N GLN A 583 -12.77 -6.28 -0.56
CA GLN A 583 -11.78 -6.41 -1.63
C GLN A 583 -10.36 -6.01 -1.20
N ARG A 584 -10.11 -5.74 0.10
CA ARG A 584 -8.74 -5.57 0.59
C ARG A 584 -8.06 -6.94 0.57
N PHE A 585 -7.33 -7.20 -0.49
CA PHE A 585 -6.60 -8.47 -0.71
C PHE A 585 -5.23 -8.46 -0.04
N CYS A 586 -4.68 -7.28 0.30
CA CYS A 586 -3.35 -7.08 0.87
C CYS A 586 -3.42 -6.33 2.21
#